data_AF-A0A953LMY4-F1
#
_entry.id   AF-A0A953LMY4-F1
#
_cell.length_a   1.000
_cell.length_b   1.000
_cell.length_c   1.000
_cell.angle_alpha   90.00
_cell.angle_beta   90.00
_cell.angle_gamma   90.00
#
_symmetry.space_group_name_H-M   'P 1'
#
loop_
_entity.id
_entity.type
_entity.pdbx_description
1 polymer ?
#
loop_
_entity_poly.entity_id
_entity_poly.type
_entity_poly.pdbx_seq_one_letter_code
_entity_poly.pdbx_strand_id
1 'polypeptide(L)'
;MIRICPNPIAWNQTFERLTEHATRRLCVPASPPAPLILAGWAYTNDVEKRQRWEETVAWANANGCAEIINEIADSDYYAVENPSAYIIGPLGGPMYRPWDYSAKARPKSQDLNLYLDALVSRWPEIVGADLARATRPIAFSGRKARSLLVFADADVRPPWGDWLQLSALESERRTFTVFRSAINKAITPHEIDHVEFSVGRQRV
;
A
#
# COMPACT_ATOMS: atom_id res chain seq x y z
N MET A 1 14.40 -16.44 20.89
CA MET A 1 13.53 -15.65 20.00
C MET A 1 14.18 -14.30 19.74
N ILE A 2 14.15 -13.84 18.49
CA ILE A 2 14.73 -12.58 18.02
C ILE A 2 13.63 -11.52 18.00
N ARG A 3 13.84 -10.38 18.68
CA ARG A 3 12.90 -9.25 18.65
C ARG A 3 12.94 -8.60 17.28
N ILE A 4 11.75 -8.36 16.72
CA ILE A 4 11.60 -7.73 15.42
C ILE A 4 11.19 -6.27 15.59
N CYS A 5 10.04 -6.05 16.24
CA CYS A 5 9.44 -4.74 16.47
C CYS A 5 8.38 -4.86 17.58
N PRO A 6 7.86 -3.74 18.12
CA PRO A 6 6.68 -3.77 18.97
C PRO A 6 5.44 -4.28 18.22
N ASN A 7 4.50 -4.84 18.96
CA ASN A 7 3.17 -5.17 18.47
C ASN A 7 2.45 -3.88 18.00
N PRO A 8 1.49 -3.96 17.05
CA PRO A 8 0.90 -2.78 16.42
C PRO A 8 0.36 -1.73 17.38
N ILE A 9 -0.29 -2.15 18.47
CA ILE A 9 -0.88 -1.25 19.47
C ILE A 9 0.22 -0.49 20.21
N ALA A 10 1.23 -1.19 20.73
CA ALA A 10 2.36 -0.59 21.42
C ALA A 10 3.14 0.34 20.49
N TRP A 11 3.38 -0.06 19.23
CA TRP A 11 4.05 0.79 18.25
C TRP A 11 3.26 2.09 17.98
N ASN A 12 1.94 2.01 17.84
CA ASN A 12 1.11 3.21 17.66
C ASN A 12 1.19 4.17 18.87
N GLN A 13 1.09 3.63 20.08
CA GLN A 13 1.19 4.41 21.32
C GLN A 13 2.56 5.10 21.44
N THR A 14 3.64 4.38 21.15
CA THR A 14 4.99 4.95 21.09
C THR A 14 5.07 6.06 20.03
N PHE A 15 4.51 5.85 18.85
CA PHE A 15 4.49 6.86 17.78
C PHE A 15 3.74 8.14 18.18
N GLU A 16 2.59 8.02 18.86
CA GLU A 16 1.83 9.17 19.37
C GLU A 16 2.67 9.99 20.35
N ARG A 17 3.37 9.33 21.27
CA ARG A 17 4.26 9.97 22.24
C ARG A 17 5.48 10.64 21.58
N LEU A 18 6.10 9.98 20.61
CA LEU A 18 7.20 10.56 19.83
C LEU A 18 6.72 11.78 19.03
N THR A 19 5.50 11.73 18.49
CA THR A 19 4.89 12.84 17.77
C THR A 19 4.62 14.02 18.72
N GLU A 20 4.08 13.76 19.92
CA GLU A 20 3.89 14.77 20.95
C GLU A 20 5.23 15.44 21.33
N HIS A 21 6.31 14.67 21.49
CA HIS A 21 7.65 15.20 21.70
C HIS A 21 8.09 16.14 20.57
N ALA A 22 7.88 15.73 19.31
CA ALA A 22 8.20 16.53 18.14
C ALA A 22 7.36 17.82 18.01
N THR A 23 6.17 17.88 18.60
CA THR A 23 5.39 19.14 18.64
C THR A 23 5.95 20.17 19.62
N ARG A 24 6.69 19.72 20.64
CA ARG A 24 7.22 20.56 21.73
C ARG A 24 8.68 20.95 21.51
N ARG A 25 9.40 20.27 20.62
CA ARG A 25 10.84 20.45 20.38
C ARG A 25 11.13 20.47 18.89
N LEU A 26 12.20 21.17 18.52
CA LEU A 26 12.72 21.11 17.16
C LEU A 26 13.42 19.76 16.96
N CYS A 27 12.79 18.89 16.19
CA CYS A 27 13.32 17.59 15.83
C CYS A 27 13.84 17.56 14.38
N VAL A 28 14.86 16.75 14.12
CA VAL A 28 15.37 16.47 12.78
C VAL A 28 15.48 14.97 12.59
N PRO A 29 14.75 14.37 11.62
CA PRO A 29 13.60 14.91 10.90
C PRO A 29 12.46 15.41 11.81
N ALA A 30 11.62 16.33 11.31
CA ALA A 30 10.57 16.99 12.10
C ALA A 30 9.44 16.06 12.61
N SER A 31 9.33 14.85 12.08
CA SER A 31 8.34 13.88 12.52
C SER A 31 8.98 12.48 12.58
N PRO A 32 8.57 11.65 13.56
CA PRO A 32 9.03 10.28 13.65
C PRO A 32 8.56 9.44 12.45
N PRO A 33 9.25 8.34 12.13
CA PRO A 33 8.78 7.37 11.14
C PRO A 33 7.38 6.86 11.47
N ALA A 34 6.50 6.81 10.46
CA ALA A 34 5.15 6.26 10.64
C ALA A 34 5.22 4.75 10.98
N PRO A 35 4.48 4.28 12.00
CA PRO A 35 4.55 2.91 12.47
C PRO A 35 3.87 1.96 11.48
N LEU A 36 4.28 0.70 11.49
CA LEU A 36 3.55 -0.35 10.76
C LEU A 36 2.39 -0.84 11.62
N ILE A 37 1.17 -0.48 11.24
CA ILE A 37 -0.06 -0.85 11.94
C ILE A 37 -1.09 -1.41 10.96
N LEU A 38 -2.05 -2.20 11.47
CA LEU A 38 -3.10 -2.86 10.69
C LEU A 38 -2.51 -3.67 9.51
N ALA A 39 -2.97 -3.42 8.28
CA ALA A 39 -2.47 -4.05 7.06
C ALA A 39 -0.96 -3.81 6.87
N GLY A 40 -0.44 -2.65 7.29
CA GLY A 40 0.99 -2.34 7.25
C GLY A 40 1.84 -3.32 8.06
N TRP A 41 1.29 -3.84 9.16
CA TRP A 41 1.96 -4.84 9.97
C TRP A 41 1.72 -6.26 9.45
N ALA A 42 0.47 -6.58 9.08
CA ALA A 42 0.07 -7.92 8.65
C ALA A 42 0.77 -8.37 7.34
N TYR A 43 1.06 -7.44 6.43
CA TYR A 43 1.61 -7.74 5.12
C TYR A 43 3.05 -7.25 4.91
N THR A 44 3.81 -7.01 5.97
CA THR A 44 5.25 -6.67 5.88
C THR A 44 6.08 -7.85 6.40
N ASN A 45 7.22 -8.19 5.79
CA ASN A 45 8.03 -9.30 6.30
C ASN A 45 8.81 -8.89 7.58
N ASP A 46 9.34 -9.86 8.32
CA ASP A 46 10.05 -9.59 9.58
C ASP A 46 11.29 -8.70 9.41
N VAL A 47 12.04 -8.82 8.29
CA VAL A 47 13.22 -7.98 8.03
C VAL A 47 12.81 -6.52 7.84
N GLU A 48 11.77 -6.26 7.05
CA GLU A 48 11.22 -4.93 6.79
C GLU A 48 10.61 -4.32 8.06
N LYS A 49 9.89 -5.12 8.86
CA LYS A 49 9.38 -4.69 10.18
C LYS A 49 10.53 -4.24 11.09
N ARG A 50 11.60 -5.02 11.15
CA ARG A 50 12.79 -4.70 11.96
C ARG A 50 13.45 -3.41 11.49
N GLN A 51 13.70 -3.28 10.19
CA GLN A 51 14.31 -2.08 9.62
C GLN A 51 13.50 -0.82 9.97
N ARG A 52 12.18 -0.88 9.80
CA ARG A 52 11.31 0.25 10.12
C ARG A 52 11.29 0.60 11.61
N TRP A 53 11.43 -0.41 12.47
CA TRP A 53 11.60 -0.20 13.90
C TRP A 53 12.95 0.44 14.22
N GLU A 54 14.04 -0.03 13.63
CA GLU A 54 15.39 0.53 13.79
C GLU A 54 15.44 2.01 13.35
N GLU A 55 14.74 2.38 12.27
CA GLU A 55 14.56 3.79 11.87
C GLU A 55 13.89 4.62 12.97
N THR A 56 12.87 4.07 13.64
CA THR A 56 12.16 4.74 14.74
C THR A 56 13.07 4.94 15.95
N VAL A 57 13.84 3.90 16.30
CA VAL A 57 14.82 3.96 17.40
C VAL A 57 15.92 4.98 17.08
N ALA A 58 16.45 4.98 15.86
CA ALA A 58 17.45 5.94 15.41
C ALA A 58 16.92 7.38 15.48
N TRP A 59 15.67 7.60 15.04
CA TRP A 59 15.01 8.90 15.15
C TRP A 59 14.89 9.36 16.61
N ALA A 60 14.44 8.48 17.51
CA ALA A 60 14.26 8.80 18.93
C ALA A 60 15.59 9.14 19.61
N ASN A 61 16.64 8.36 19.31
CA ASN A 61 18.00 8.61 19.79
C ASN A 61 18.53 9.97 19.31
N ALA A 62 18.41 10.26 18.01
CA ALA A 62 18.89 11.51 17.43
C ALA A 62 18.16 12.74 17.98
N ASN A 63 16.92 12.58 18.45
CA ASN A 63 16.08 13.66 18.98
C ASN A 63 15.98 13.66 20.51
N GLY A 64 16.84 12.88 21.19
CA GLY A 64 16.97 12.87 22.64
C GLY A 64 15.69 12.46 23.39
N CYS A 65 14.96 11.48 22.85
CA CYS A 65 13.75 10.91 23.44
C CYS A 65 13.75 9.37 23.45
N ALA A 66 14.93 8.77 23.58
CA ALA A 66 15.12 7.32 23.59
C ALA A 66 14.38 6.63 24.75
N GLU A 67 14.14 7.34 25.85
CA GLU A 67 13.37 6.86 26.99
C GLU A 67 11.96 6.38 26.60
N ILE A 68 11.32 7.04 25.63
CA ILE A 68 9.98 6.65 25.13
C ILE A 68 10.01 5.24 24.52
N ILE A 69 11.14 4.85 23.93
CA ILE A 69 11.36 3.51 23.37
C ILE A 69 11.63 2.50 24.49
N ASN A 70 12.43 2.88 25.49
CA ASN A 70 12.86 2.01 26.57
C ASN A 70 11.72 1.63 27.54
N GLU A 71 10.60 2.36 27.51
CA GLU A 71 9.42 2.07 28.31
C GLU A 71 8.52 0.96 27.73
N ILE A 72 8.79 0.48 26.50
CA ILE A 72 8.00 -0.60 25.90
C ILE A 72 8.34 -1.91 26.61
N ALA A 73 7.33 -2.57 27.17
CA ALA A 73 7.51 -3.84 27.86
C ALA A 73 7.93 -4.95 26.89
N ASP A 74 8.74 -5.89 27.38
CA ASP A 74 9.20 -7.04 26.59
C ASP A 74 8.06 -7.89 26.02
N SER A 75 6.95 -7.98 26.75
CA SER A 75 5.72 -8.68 26.31
C SER A 75 5.04 -8.02 25.12
N ASP A 76 5.31 -6.74 24.89
CA ASP A 76 4.75 -5.98 23.77
C ASP A 76 5.60 -6.09 22.51
N TYR A 77 6.68 -6.88 22.52
CA TYR A 77 7.46 -7.15 21.32
C TYR A 77 6.96 -8.39 20.57
N TYR A 78 6.85 -8.23 19.25
CA TYR A 78 6.77 -9.36 18.33
C TYR A 78 8.18 -9.93 18.13
N ALA A 79 8.31 -11.23 18.39
CA ALA A 79 9.55 -11.97 18.28
C ALA A 79 9.34 -13.31 17.58
N VAL A 80 10.35 -13.75 16.83
CA VAL A 80 10.32 -14.99 16.05
C VAL A 80 11.61 -15.77 16.24
N GLU A 81 11.60 -17.06 15.89
CA GLU A 81 12.84 -17.85 15.87
C GLU A 81 13.68 -17.55 14.63
N ASN A 82 13.04 -17.52 13.46
CA ASN A 82 13.68 -17.29 12.17
C ASN A 82 12.96 -16.15 11.43
N PRO A 83 13.59 -14.98 11.24
CA PRO A 83 12.98 -13.85 10.55
C PRO A 83 12.71 -14.17 9.08
N SER A 84 11.48 -13.95 8.64
CA SER A 84 11.13 -14.04 7.23
C SER A 84 11.75 -12.89 6.42
N ALA A 85 12.31 -13.21 5.25
CA ALA A 85 12.89 -12.24 4.31
C ALA A 85 12.27 -12.33 2.89
N TYR A 86 11.13 -13.01 2.76
CA TYR A 86 10.48 -13.14 1.45
C TYR A 86 9.94 -11.80 0.98
N ILE A 87 10.01 -11.59 -0.33
CA ILE A 87 9.64 -10.34 -0.96
C ILE A 87 8.12 -10.27 -1.11
N ILE A 88 7.49 -9.30 -0.45
CA ILE A 88 6.01 -9.17 -0.46
C ILE A 88 5.55 -8.16 -1.51
N GLY A 89 6.39 -7.20 -1.87
CA GLY A 89 5.98 -6.09 -2.70
C GLY A 89 5.63 -6.49 -4.12
N PRO A 90 4.66 -5.79 -4.72
CA PRO A 90 4.05 -6.18 -5.98
C PRO A 90 5.08 -6.32 -7.12
N LEU A 91 6.16 -5.52 -7.10
CA LEU A 91 7.24 -5.55 -8.10
C LEU A 91 8.48 -6.37 -7.70
N GLY A 92 8.40 -7.21 -6.67
CA GLY A 92 9.59 -7.89 -6.18
C GLY A 92 10.50 -6.98 -5.33
N GLY A 93 9.91 -6.10 -4.52
CA GLY A 93 10.61 -5.28 -3.51
C GLY A 93 9.79 -5.17 -2.21
N PRO A 94 10.02 -4.15 -1.37
CA PRO A 94 9.23 -3.95 -0.15
C PRO A 94 7.75 -3.72 -0.45
N MET A 95 6.86 -4.20 0.43
CA MET A 95 5.42 -3.99 0.24
C MET A 95 5.01 -2.52 0.28
N TYR A 96 5.67 -1.74 1.13
CA TYR A 96 5.35 -0.32 1.33
C TYR A 96 6.52 0.58 0.92
N ARG A 97 6.22 1.60 0.13
CA ARG A 97 7.19 2.60 -0.32
C ARG A 97 7.11 3.85 0.56
N PRO A 98 8.21 4.62 0.71
CA PRO A 98 8.24 5.80 1.58
C PRO A 98 7.13 6.85 1.33
N TRP A 99 6.59 6.96 0.12
CA TRP A 99 5.49 7.88 -0.19
C TRP A 99 4.10 7.35 0.13
N ASP A 100 3.96 6.05 0.44
CA ASP A 100 2.71 5.43 0.88
C ASP A 100 2.31 5.87 2.30
N TYR A 101 3.25 6.45 3.05
CA TYR A 101 3.02 6.97 4.40
C TYR A 101 2.42 8.39 4.44
N SER A 102 2.31 9.06 3.29
CA SER A 102 1.74 10.41 3.23
C SER A 102 0.23 10.36 2.99
N ALA A 103 -0.54 11.14 3.76
CA ALA A 103 -1.97 11.26 3.56
C ALA A 103 -2.25 12.00 2.23
N LYS A 104 -2.60 11.26 1.18
CA LYS A 104 -2.92 11.84 -0.14
C LYS A 104 -4.32 12.45 -0.13
N ALA A 105 -4.41 13.72 -0.52
CA ALA A 105 -5.66 14.46 -0.64
C ALA A 105 -6.48 13.97 -1.84
N ARG A 106 -7.80 14.15 -1.78
CA ARG A 106 -8.69 13.84 -2.90
C ARG A 106 -8.46 14.88 -4.02
N PRO A 107 -8.20 14.47 -5.28
CA PRO A 107 -8.11 15.38 -6.40
C PRO A 107 -9.45 16.12 -6.66
N LYS A 108 -9.40 17.25 -7.37
CA LYS A 108 -10.62 17.97 -7.78
C LYS A 108 -11.38 17.14 -8.82
N SER A 109 -12.70 17.34 -8.91
CA SER A 109 -13.54 16.59 -9.86
C SER A 109 -13.10 16.75 -11.32
N GLN A 110 -12.61 17.94 -11.69
CA GLN A 110 -12.09 18.18 -13.04
C GLN A 110 -10.86 17.32 -13.35
N ASP A 111 -9.92 17.20 -12.40
CA ASP A 111 -8.74 16.35 -12.55
C ASP A 111 -9.13 14.87 -12.66
N LEU A 112 -10.09 14.42 -11.83
CA LEU A 112 -10.61 13.05 -11.87
C LEU A 112 -11.24 12.70 -13.23
N ASN A 113 -11.97 13.64 -13.83
CA ASN A 113 -12.54 13.45 -15.17
C ASN A 113 -11.43 13.34 -16.22
N LEU A 114 -10.40 14.20 -16.18
CA LEU A 114 -9.26 14.12 -17.08
C LEU A 114 -8.52 12.78 -16.96
N TYR A 115 -8.32 12.28 -15.74
CA TYR A 115 -7.71 10.97 -15.52
C TYR A 115 -8.58 9.83 -16.05
N LEU A 116 -9.90 9.90 -15.85
CA LEU A 116 -10.82 8.88 -16.33
C LEU A 116 -10.88 8.86 -17.86
N ASP A 117 -10.98 10.03 -18.50
CA ASP A 117 -10.96 10.19 -19.97
C ASP A 117 -9.67 9.63 -20.56
N ALA A 118 -8.53 9.87 -19.90
CA ALA A 118 -7.23 9.35 -20.30
C ALA A 118 -7.14 7.82 -20.19
N LEU A 119 -7.82 7.21 -19.20
CA LEU A 119 -7.94 5.76 -19.08
C LEU A 119 -8.86 5.19 -20.17
N VAL A 120 -10.04 5.78 -20.37
CA VAL A 120 -11.02 5.33 -21.38
C VAL A 120 -10.40 5.37 -22.78
N SER A 121 -9.74 6.47 -23.14
CA SER A 121 -9.25 6.70 -24.50
C SER A 121 -8.06 5.81 -24.86
N ARG A 122 -7.25 5.39 -23.88
CA ARG A 122 -6.01 4.62 -24.10
C ARG A 122 -6.05 3.24 -23.46
N TRP A 123 -7.23 2.75 -23.07
CA TRP A 123 -7.35 1.52 -22.30
C TRP A 123 -6.62 0.33 -22.95
N PRO A 124 -6.75 0.05 -24.27
CA PRO A 124 -6.01 -1.03 -24.92
C PRO A 124 -4.49 -0.91 -24.86
N GLU A 125 -3.96 0.33 -24.90
CA GLU A 125 -2.53 0.59 -24.78
C GLU A 125 -2.02 0.40 -23.35
N ILE A 126 -2.87 0.70 -22.36
CA ILE A 126 -2.52 0.63 -20.94
C ILE A 126 -2.51 -0.82 -20.45
N VAL A 127 -3.58 -1.56 -20.73
CA VAL A 127 -3.80 -2.89 -20.13
C VAL A 127 -3.54 -4.05 -21.12
N GLY A 128 -3.29 -3.73 -22.39
CA GLY A 128 -3.16 -4.70 -23.47
C GLY A 128 -4.50 -5.06 -24.11
N ALA A 129 -4.45 -5.45 -25.38
CA ALA A 129 -5.63 -5.70 -26.20
C ALA A 129 -6.57 -6.78 -25.64
N ASP A 130 -6.03 -7.84 -25.04
CA ASP A 130 -6.83 -8.94 -24.50
C ASP A 130 -7.68 -8.50 -23.30
N LEU A 131 -7.06 -7.81 -22.34
CA LEU A 131 -7.77 -7.30 -21.18
C LEU A 131 -8.70 -6.15 -21.55
N ALA A 132 -8.36 -5.30 -22.51
CA ALA A 132 -9.21 -4.20 -22.92
C ALA A 132 -10.48 -4.64 -23.67
N ARG A 133 -10.49 -5.84 -24.27
CA ARG A 133 -11.72 -6.43 -24.80
C ARG A 133 -12.70 -6.83 -23.70
N ALA A 134 -12.16 -7.35 -22.60
CA ALA A 134 -12.93 -7.85 -21.47
C ALA A 134 -13.23 -6.79 -20.41
N THR A 135 -12.53 -5.65 -20.42
CA THR A 135 -12.61 -4.66 -19.34
C THR A 135 -12.73 -3.23 -19.85
N ARG A 136 -13.38 -2.37 -19.07
CA ARG A 136 -13.36 -0.92 -19.31
C ARG A 136 -13.46 -0.14 -17.99
N PRO A 137 -12.74 0.99 -17.86
CA PRO A 137 -12.84 1.83 -16.67
C PRO A 137 -14.24 2.49 -16.62
N ILE A 138 -14.84 2.55 -15.43
CA ILE A 138 -16.15 3.16 -15.20
C ILE A 138 -16.00 4.49 -14.45
N ALA A 139 -15.38 4.47 -13.26
CA ALA A 139 -15.31 5.65 -12.39
C ALA A 139 -14.25 5.48 -11.30
N PHE A 140 -13.79 6.59 -10.74
CA PHE A 140 -13.08 6.59 -9.45
C PHE A 140 -14.09 6.58 -8.29
N SER A 141 -13.87 5.69 -7.32
CA SER A 141 -14.68 5.51 -6.12
C SER A 141 -13.85 5.69 -4.83
N GLY A 142 -14.53 5.60 -3.69
CA GLY A 142 -13.93 5.77 -2.36
C GLY A 142 -13.72 7.24 -1.95
N ARG A 143 -13.51 7.45 -0.64
CA ARG A 143 -13.38 8.79 -0.03
C ARG A 143 -12.28 9.63 -0.68
N LYS A 144 -11.16 8.99 -1.04
CA LYS A 144 -9.99 9.64 -1.67
C LYS A 144 -9.98 9.57 -3.21
N ALA A 145 -10.98 8.97 -3.87
CA ALA A 145 -10.98 8.70 -5.32
C ALA A 145 -9.80 7.83 -5.79
N ARG A 146 -9.35 6.89 -4.95
CA ARG A 146 -8.19 6.02 -5.19
C ARG A 146 -8.59 4.55 -5.38
N SER A 147 -9.88 4.28 -5.54
CA SER A 147 -10.39 3.01 -6.02
C SER A 147 -10.89 3.22 -7.44
N LEU A 148 -10.49 2.37 -8.38
CA LEU A 148 -11.01 2.42 -9.76
C LEU A 148 -12.04 1.32 -9.93
N LEU A 149 -13.28 1.70 -10.27
CA LEU A 149 -14.30 0.76 -10.70
C LEU A 149 -14.07 0.42 -12.17
N VAL A 150 -13.91 -0.86 -12.46
CA VAL A 150 -13.69 -1.41 -13.80
C VAL A 150 -14.82 -2.40 -14.10
N PHE A 151 -15.48 -2.24 -15.24
CA PHE A 151 -16.34 -3.28 -15.76
C PHE A 151 -15.49 -4.47 -16.19
N ALA A 152 -15.91 -5.68 -15.86
CA ALA A 152 -15.29 -6.90 -16.35
C ALA A 152 -16.33 -7.84 -16.95
N ASP A 153 -15.99 -8.44 -18.08
CA ASP A 153 -16.82 -9.44 -18.74
C ASP A 153 -16.85 -10.74 -17.91
N ALA A 154 -18.06 -11.17 -17.53
CA ALA A 154 -18.29 -12.39 -16.77
C ALA A 154 -17.83 -13.66 -17.51
N ASP A 155 -17.80 -13.63 -18.83
CA ASP A 155 -17.47 -14.80 -19.66
C ASP A 155 -15.95 -14.91 -19.94
N VAL A 156 -15.16 -13.94 -19.47
CA VAL A 156 -13.69 -13.93 -19.61
C VAL A 156 -13.04 -14.16 -18.27
N ARG A 157 -11.99 -14.98 -18.24
CA ARG A 157 -11.17 -15.20 -17.04
C ARG A 157 -9.92 -14.32 -17.08
N PRO A 158 -9.60 -13.58 -16.00
CA PRO A 158 -8.39 -12.76 -15.98
C PRO A 158 -7.13 -13.61 -15.78
N PRO A 159 -5.95 -13.10 -16.19
CA PRO A 159 -4.68 -13.81 -16.06
C PRO A 159 -4.19 -13.96 -14.61
N TRP A 160 -4.83 -13.28 -13.65
CA TRP A 160 -4.49 -13.35 -12.22
C TRP A 160 -5.37 -14.29 -11.40
N GLY A 161 -6.27 -15.04 -12.03
CA GLY A 161 -7.14 -16.00 -11.36
C GLY A 161 -8.61 -15.75 -11.65
N ASP A 162 -9.28 -15.01 -10.78
CA ASP A 162 -10.68 -14.60 -10.89
C ASP A 162 -10.81 -13.07 -10.73
N TRP A 163 -11.92 -12.48 -11.17
CA TRP A 163 -12.15 -11.05 -11.01
C TRP A 163 -12.23 -10.63 -9.54
N LEU A 164 -12.72 -11.51 -8.66
CA LEU A 164 -12.92 -11.22 -7.24
C LEU A 164 -11.82 -11.83 -6.35
N GLN A 165 -11.00 -12.74 -6.88
CA GLN A 165 -9.99 -13.47 -6.11
C GLN A 165 -8.70 -13.66 -6.91
N LEU A 166 -7.57 -13.37 -6.25
CA LEU A 166 -6.24 -13.64 -6.80
C LEU A 166 -5.90 -15.14 -6.68
N SER A 167 -5.19 -15.65 -7.67
CA SER A 167 -4.70 -17.04 -7.70
C SER A 167 -3.76 -17.34 -6.52
N ALA A 168 -3.64 -18.63 -6.16
CA ALA A 168 -2.59 -19.08 -5.23
C ALA A 168 -1.20 -19.03 -5.88
N LEU A 169 -1.14 -19.09 -7.22
CA LEU A 169 0.11 -19.10 -7.98
C LEU A 169 0.66 -17.68 -8.13
N GLU A 170 1.90 -17.47 -7.68
CA GLU A 170 2.55 -16.16 -7.70
C GLU A 170 2.69 -15.58 -9.10
N SER A 171 3.06 -16.41 -10.09
CA SER A 171 3.20 -16.00 -11.49
C SER A 171 1.91 -15.40 -12.04
N GLU A 172 0.76 -15.96 -11.68
CA GLU A 172 -0.56 -15.45 -12.07
C GLU A 172 -0.90 -14.19 -11.28
N ARG A 173 -0.75 -14.19 -9.94
CA ARG A 173 -1.03 -13.01 -9.10
C ARG A 173 -0.27 -11.77 -9.54
N ARG A 174 0.99 -11.92 -9.94
CA ARG A 174 1.84 -10.80 -10.39
C ARG A 174 1.28 -10.11 -11.63
N THR A 175 0.46 -10.77 -12.44
CA THR A 175 -0.19 -10.12 -13.60
C THR A 175 -1.17 -9.02 -13.15
N PHE A 176 -1.86 -9.18 -12.02
CA PHE A 176 -2.72 -8.13 -11.44
C PHE A 176 -1.90 -6.92 -10.98
N THR A 177 -0.73 -7.16 -10.40
CA THR A 177 0.20 -6.08 -10.08
C THR A 177 0.56 -5.29 -11.33
N VAL A 178 0.96 -5.98 -12.41
CA VAL A 178 1.38 -5.33 -13.66
C VAL A 178 0.24 -4.49 -14.22
N PHE A 179 -0.98 -5.04 -14.22
CA PHE A 179 -2.21 -4.35 -14.60
C PHE A 179 -2.43 -3.06 -13.79
N ARG A 180 -2.43 -3.13 -12.45
CA ARG A 180 -2.60 -1.94 -11.58
C ARG A 180 -1.47 -0.93 -11.76
N SER A 181 -0.23 -1.41 -11.92
CA SER A 181 0.95 -0.56 -12.14
C SER A 181 0.84 0.23 -13.45
N ALA A 182 0.38 -0.41 -14.52
CA ALA A 182 0.17 0.24 -15.82
C ALA A 182 -0.90 1.35 -15.73
N ILE A 183 -2.00 1.09 -15.02
CA ILE A 183 -3.04 2.10 -14.74
C ILE A 183 -2.42 3.30 -14.01
N ASN A 184 -1.72 3.08 -12.91
CA ASN A 184 -1.08 4.15 -12.12
C ASN A 184 -0.09 4.98 -12.93
N LYS A 185 0.68 4.34 -13.81
CA LYS A 185 1.59 5.04 -14.73
C LYS A 185 0.82 5.97 -15.69
N ALA A 186 -0.37 5.57 -16.13
CA ALA A 186 -1.16 6.34 -17.09
C ALA A 186 -1.86 7.57 -16.49
N ILE A 187 -2.12 7.57 -15.18
CA ILE A 187 -2.85 8.65 -14.46
C ILE A 187 -1.98 9.46 -13.50
N THR A 188 -0.66 9.30 -13.54
CA THR A 188 0.28 10.09 -12.75
C THR A 188 0.03 11.60 -12.96
N PRO A 189 0.01 12.45 -11.91
CA PRO A 189 0.43 12.19 -10.52
C PRO A 189 -0.63 11.55 -9.62
N HIS A 190 -1.84 11.29 -10.12
CA HIS A 190 -2.82 10.50 -9.38
C HIS A 190 -2.45 9.01 -9.39
N GLU A 191 -3.03 8.26 -8.46
CA GLU A 191 -2.82 6.82 -8.36
C GLU A 191 -4.01 6.16 -7.64
N ILE A 192 -4.19 4.88 -7.94
CA ILE A 192 -5.18 4.00 -7.34
C ILE A 192 -4.49 2.98 -6.43
N ASP A 193 -5.14 2.72 -5.30
CA ASP A 193 -4.79 1.68 -4.34
C ASP A 193 -5.48 0.36 -4.72
N HIS A 194 -6.73 0.46 -5.15
CA HIS A 194 -7.61 -0.68 -5.41
C HIS A 194 -8.23 -0.61 -6.80
N VAL A 195 -8.46 -1.78 -7.39
CA VAL A 195 -9.35 -1.96 -8.54
C VAL A 195 -10.53 -2.78 -8.07
N GLU A 196 -11.72 -2.25 -8.25
CA GLU A 196 -12.99 -2.93 -7.99
C GLU A 196 -13.58 -3.39 -9.33
N PHE A 197 -14.02 -4.63 -9.41
CA PHE A 197 -14.62 -5.17 -10.62
C PHE A 197 -16.13 -5.26 -10.50
N SER A 198 -16.83 -4.58 -11.40
CA SER A 198 -18.26 -4.81 -11.66
C SER A 198 -18.37 -5.85 -12.76
N VAL A 199 -18.61 -7.11 -12.37
CA VAL A 199 -18.70 -8.23 -13.31
C VAL A 199 -20.09 -8.31 -13.93
N GLY A 200 -20.16 -8.35 -15.26
CA GLY A 200 -21.41 -8.51 -15.99
C GLY A 200 -21.17 -8.96 -17.42
N ARG A 201 -22.22 -9.39 -18.13
CA ARG A 201 -22.10 -9.75 -19.55
C ARG A 201 -22.11 -8.50 -20.41
N GLN A 202 -21.22 -8.40 -21.39
CA GLN A 202 -21.37 -7.38 -22.43
C GLN A 202 -22.64 -7.68 -23.22
N ARG A 203 -23.56 -6.71 -23.30
CA ARG A 203 -24.63 -6.77 -24.31
C ARG A 203 -23.98 -6.40 -25.64
N VAL A 204 -23.93 -7.38 -26.54
CA VAL A 204 -23.53 -7.21 -27.95
C VAL A 204 -24.49 -6.25 -28.63
#